data_AF-A0A919AU18-F1
#
_entry.id   AF-A0A919AU18-F1
#
_cell.length_a   1.000
_cell.length_b   1.000
_cell.length_c   1.000
_cell.angle_alpha   90.00
_cell.angle_beta   90.00
_cell.angle_gamma   90.00
#
_symmetry.space_group_name_H-M   'P 1'
#
loop_
_entity.id
_entity.type
_entity.pdbx_description
1 polymer ?
#
loop_
_entity_poly.entity_id
_entity_poly.type
_entity_poly.pdbx_seq_one_letter_code
_entity_poly.pdbx_strand_id
1 'polypeptide(L)'
;MDTGRDFALEPHETALLAGGPHAAVTVAVVDLRLRGAVETGPGGTLCVLEPPEEELPPFTGTVLDCLDEPLTVRELVRHPDVRLALALTRIPLADAGLLGYPRLGANRAARRRVEFLRERHPLPRGGHGLGDEDTLLAVALHGEAALRVLMPRFARRAGLLSGPGEDPEDDVRPRRRGRFARRAGTGGYEDAAPPQDRPGGRG
;
A
#
# COMPACT_ATOMS: atom_id res chain seq x y z
N MET A 1 -28.36 -18.69 -0.46
CA MET A 1 -27.48 -18.94 0.71
C MET A 1 -26.12 -19.26 0.15
N ASP A 2 -25.17 -18.35 0.27
CA ASP A 2 -23.80 -18.49 -0.25
C ASP A 2 -22.88 -18.74 0.95
N THR A 3 -22.91 -19.97 1.46
CA THR A 3 -22.06 -20.40 2.58
C THR A 3 -20.74 -20.91 2.03
N GLY A 4 -19.68 -20.12 2.24
CA GLY A 4 -18.32 -20.58 2.10
C GLY A 4 -17.62 -20.16 0.82
N ARG A 5 -17.47 -18.85 0.59
CA ARG A 5 -16.17 -18.44 0.07
C ARG A 5 -15.18 -18.74 1.18
N ASP A 6 -14.39 -19.79 1.00
CA ASP A 6 -13.07 -19.84 1.59
C ASP A 6 -12.41 -18.53 1.18
N PHE A 7 -12.51 -17.50 2.01
CA PHE A 7 -11.88 -16.21 1.73
C PHE A 7 -10.38 -16.50 1.69
N ALA A 8 -9.85 -16.62 0.48
CA ALA A 8 -8.46 -16.37 0.21
C ALA A 8 -8.29 -14.90 0.58
N LEU A 9 -7.86 -14.66 1.81
CA LEU A 9 -7.66 -13.31 2.30
C LEU A 9 -6.53 -12.73 1.49
N GLU A 10 -6.77 -11.58 0.89
CA GLU A 10 -5.71 -10.86 0.19
C GLU A 10 -4.59 -10.50 1.19
N PRO A 11 -3.32 -10.37 0.76
CA PRO A 11 -2.23 -10.08 1.67
C PRO A 11 -2.46 -8.82 2.53
N HIS A 12 -3.05 -7.77 1.97
CA HIS A 12 -3.35 -6.53 2.71
C HIS A 12 -4.49 -6.71 3.73
N GLU A 13 -5.48 -7.55 3.45
CA GLU A 13 -6.55 -7.92 4.40
C GLU A 13 -6.00 -8.77 5.54
N THR A 14 -5.14 -9.74 5.22
CA THR A 14 -4.44 -10.56 6.20
C THR A 14 -3.63 -9.68 7.15
N ALA A 15 -2.87 -8.72 6.60
CA ALA A 15 -2.14 -7.74 7.39
C ALA A 15 -3.06 -6.86 8.26
N LEU A 16 -4.21 -6.41 7.72
CA LEU A 16 -5.19 -5.64 8.47
C LEU A 16 -5.69 -6.41 9.69
N LEU A 17 -5.92 -7.71 9.55
CA LEU A 17 -6.33 -8.59 10.66
C LEU A 17 -5.18 -8.89 11.62
N ALA A 18 -3.96 -9.07 11.12
CA ALA A 18 -2.80 -9.47 11.91
C ALA A 18 -2.19 -8.31 12.72
N GLY A 19 -2.12 -7.11 12.13
CA GLY A 19 -1.41 -5.95 12.68
C GLY A 19 -2.12 -4.61 12.49
N GLY A 20 -3.33 -4.59 11.94
CA GLY A 20 -4.14 -3.39 11.79
C GLY A 20 -3.77 -2.51 10.58
N PRO A 21 -4.28 -1.26 10.55
CA PRO A 21 -4.10 -0.32 9.43
C PRO A 21 -2.67 -0.16 8.95
N HIS A 22 -1.73 -0.01 9.89
CA HIS A 22 -0.32 0.20 9.56
C HIS A 22 0.27 -1.00 8.82
N ALA A 23 -0.06 -2.22 9.26
CA ALA A 23 0.38 -3.43 8.60
C ALA A 23 -0.19 -3.53 7.18
N ALA A 24 -1.48 -3.20 6.99
CA ALA A 24 -2.12 -3.24 5.68
C ALA A 24 -1.45 -2.27 4.69
N VAL A 25 -1.21 -1.02 5.11
CA VAL A 25 -0.49 -0.03 4.29
C VAL A 25 0.94 -0.48 4.02
N THR A 26 1.61 -1.09 4.99
CA THR A 26 2.97 -1.63 4.81
C THR A 26 2.99 -2.70 3.72
N VAL A 27 2.04 -3.63 3.71
CA VAL A 27 1.93 -4.65 2.66
C VAL A 27 1.67 -4.02 1.30
N ALA A 28 0.77 -3.04 1.19
CA ALA A 28 0.52 -2.32 -0.07
C ALA A 28 1.79 -1.61 -0.59
N VAL A 29 2.56 -0.98 0.30
CA VAL A 29 3.84 -0.34 -0.06
C VAL A 29 4.88 -1.37 -0.52
N VAL A 30 4.92 -2.54 0.12
CA VAL A 30 5.80 -3.63 -0.32
C VAL A 30 5.38 -4.18 -1.68
N ASP A 31 4.08 -4.33 -1.93
CA ASP A 31 3.53 -4.75 -3.24
C ASP A 31 3.98 -3.79 -4.34
N LEU A 32 3.77 -2.49 -4.12
CA LEU A 32 4.26 -1.45 -5.03
C LEU A 32 5.78 -1.51 -5.22
N ARG A 33 6.56 -1.84 -4.18
CA ARG A 33 8.02 -1.95 -4.28
C ARG A 33 8.45 -3.16 -5.10
N LEU A 34 7.81 -4.31 -4.92
CA LEU A 34 8.09 -5.53 -5.68
C LEU A 34 7.78 -5.34 -7.17
N ARG A 35 6.69 -4.62 -7.45
CA ARG A 35 6.31 -4.17 -8.81
C ARG A 35 7.21 -3.06 -9.38
N GLY A 36 8.19 -2.56 -8.63
CA GLY A 36 9.09 -1.49 -9.07
C GLY A 36 8.47 -0.09 -9.11
N ALA A 37 7.23 0.08 -8.63
CA ALA A 37 6.49 1.33 -8.74
C ALA A 37 6.95 2.41 -7.76
N VAL A 38 7.61 2.03 -6.66
CA VAL A 38 8.04 2.96 -5.60
C VAL A 38 9.48 2.75 -5.12
N GLU A 39 10.08 3.84 -4.68
CA GLU A 39 11.38 3.87 -4.01
C GLU A 39 11.38 4.75 -2.76
N THR A 40 12.36 4.52 -1.87
CA THR A 40 12.57 5.32 -0.67
C THR A 40 13.31 6.62 -0.97
N GLY A 41 12.67 7.75 -0.71
CA GLY A 41 13.27 9.07 -0.73
C GLY A 41 14.00 9.44 0.58
N PRO A 42 14.52 10.68 0.67
CA PRO A 42 15.13 11.21 1.89
C PRO A 42 14.14 11.25 3.06
N GLY A 43 14.62 10.97 4.28
CA GLY A 43 13.79 11.06 5.48
C GLY A 43 12.72 9.96 5.62
N GLY A 44 12.80 8.89 4.83
CA GLY A 44 11.86 7.78 4.90
C GLY A 44 10.56 7.98 4.13
N THR A 45 10.53 8.98 3.24
CA THR A 45 9.42 9.14 2.30
C THR A 45 9.44 8.06 1.23
N LEU A 46 8.29 7.82 0.63
CA LEU A 46 8.11 6.96 -0.52
C LEU A 46 7.84 7.84 -1.74
N CYS A 47 8.52 7.56 -2.83
CA CYS A 47 8.37 8.28 -4.10
C CYS A 47 7.94 7.29 -5.18
N VAL A 48 7.00 7.71 -6.04
CA VAL A 48 6.65 6.97 -7.25
C VAL A 48 7.78 7.06 -8.26
N LEU A 49 8.14 5.92 -8.85
CA LEU A 49 9.07 5.84 -9.96
C LEU A 49 8.29 5.80 -11.29
N GLU A 50 7.56 4.71 -11.51
CA GLU A 50 6.74 4.48 -12.70
C GLU A 50 5.45 3.77 -12.27
N PRO A 51 4.31 4.04 -12.91
CA PRO A 51 3.09 3.30 -12.63
C PRO A 51 3.27 1.84 -13.08
N PRO A 52 2.80 0.85 -12.31
CA PRO A 52 2.88 -0.54 -12.72
C PRO A 52 2.03 -0.77 -13.98
N GLU A 53 2.50 -1.64 -14.87
CA GLU A 53 1.77 -2.03 -16.09
C GLU A 53 0.57 -2.93 -15.77
N GLU A 54 0.63 -3.65 -14.65
CA GLU A 54 -0.43 -4.53 -14.17
C GLU A 54 -1.49 -3.79 -13.35
N GLU A 55 -2.74 -4.24 -13.47
CA GLU A 55 -3.85 -3.72 -12.69
C GLU A 55 -3.63 -3.99 -11.19
N LEU A 56 -3.68 -2.92 -10.40
CA LEU A 56 -3.45 -2.99 -8.96
C LEU A 56 -4.74 -3.36 -8.22
N PRO A 57 -4.64 -4.08 -7.09
CA PRO A 57 -5.74 -4.19 -6.15
C PRO A 57 -6.26 -2.80 -5.77
N PRO A 58 -7.58 -2.59 -5.60
CA PRO A 58 -8.15 -1.26 -5.37
C PRO A 58 -7.48 -0.49 -4.21
N PHE A 59 -7.18 -1.19 -3.11
CA PHE A 59 -6.49 -0.61 -1.96
C PHE A 59 -5.06 -0.17 -2.29
N THR A 60 -4.30 -1.02 -3.00
CA THR A 60 -2.91 -0.71 -3.43
C THR A 60 -2.91 0.46 -4.41
N GLY A 61 -3.87 0.53 -5.34
CA GLY A 61 -4.05 1.65 -6.26
C GLY A 61 -4.26 2.97 -5.51
N THR A 62 -5.15 3.00 -4.51
CA THR A 62 -5.35 4.22 -3.70
C THR A 62 -4.09 4.66 -2.97
N VAL A 63 -3.28 3.71 -2.46
CA VAL A 63 -1.99 4.03 -1.84
C VAL A 63 -1.02 4.64 -2.84
N LEU A 64 -0.99 4.12 -4.08
CA LEU A 64 -0.18 4.68 -5.16
C LEU A 64 -0.63 6.10 -5.54
N ASP A 65 -1.93 6.33 -5.68
CA ASP A 65 -2.49 7.66 -6.00
C ASP A 65 -2.12 8.70 -4.93
N CYS A 66 -2.11 8.30 -3.65
CA CYS A 66 -1.68 9.20 -2.57
C CYS A 66 -0.19 9.55 -2.62
N LEU A 67 0.63 8.78 -3.34
CA LEU A 67 2.07 8.99 -3.48
C LEU A 67 2.45 9.92 -4.64
N ASP A 68 1.47 10.60 -5.25
CA ASP A 68 1.73 11.73 -6.15
C ASP A 68 2.61 12.82 -5.50
N GLU A 69 2.55 12.94 -4.16
CA GLU A 69 3.54 13.65 -3.34
C GLU A 69 4.31 12.65 -2.45
N PRO A 70 5.60 12.89 -2.15
CA PRO A 70 6.36 12.00 -1.28
C PRO A 70 5.80 11.97 0.15
N LEU A 71 5.36 10.78 0.60
CA LEU A 71 4.79 10.56 1.94
C LEU A 71 5.51 9.43 2.67
N THR A 72 5.57 9.53 3.99
CA THR A 72 5.94 8.41 4.87
C THR A 72 4.76 7.46 5.07
N VAL A 73 5.03 6.22 5.52
CA VAL A 73 3.96 5.27 5.85
C VAL A 73 3.04 5.78 6.97
N ARG A 74 3.58 6.52 7.94
CA ARG A 74 2.77 7.12 9.02
C ARG A 74 1.81 8.18 8.48
N GLU A 75 2.23 8.96 7.49
CA GLU A 75 1.37 9.93 6.81
C GLU A 75 0.32 9.25 5.94
N LEU A 76 0.69 8.21 5.18
CA LEU A 76 -0.26 7.40 4.40
C LEU A 76 -1.36 6.82 5.27
N VAL A 77 -1.05 6.23 6.43
CA VAL A 77 -2.06 5.67 7.36
C VAL A 77 -3.04 6.74 7.85
N ARG A 78 -2.63 8.01 7.90
CA ARG A 78 -3.47 9.14 8.33
C ARG A 78 -4.19 9.82 7.17
N HIS A 79 -3.79 9.56 5.93
CA HIS A 79 -4.36 10.16 4.73
C HIS A 79 -5.86 9.82 4.61
N PRO A 80 -6.73 10.80 4.32
CA PRO A 80 -8.18 10.58 4.28
C PRO A 80 -8.58 9.47 3.29
N ASP A 81 -7.97 9.44 2.11
CA ASP A 81 -8.32 8.45 1.07
C ASP A 81 -7.88 7.04 1.45
N VAL A 82 -6.71 6.90 2.08
CA VAL A 82 -6.25 5.60 2.62
C VAL A 82 -7.15 5.14 3.76
N ARG A 83 -7.60 6.06 4.63
CA ARG A 83 -8.55 5.73 5.70
C ARG A 83 -9.91 5.30 5.16
N LEU A 84 -10.38 5.93 4.09
CA LEU A 84 -11.60 5.54 3.38
C LEU A 84 -11.43 4.16 2.74
N ALA A 85 -10.35 3.93 2.00
CA ALA A 85 -10.06 2.65 1.38
C ALA A 85 -9.97 1.52 2.43
N LEU A 86 -9.29 1.76 3.56
CA LEU A 86 -9.27 0.84 4.70
C LEU A 86 -10.66 0.61 5.32
N ALA A 87 -11.55 1.59 5.30
CA ALA A 87 -12.93 1.40 5.77
C ALA A 87 -13.72 0.51 4.81
N LEU A 88 -13.53 0.69 3.49
CA LEU A 88 -14.13 -0.15 2.46
C LEU A 88 -13.62 -1.60 2.54
N THR A 89 -12.31 -1.81 2.71
CA THR A 89 -11.73 -3.16 2.93
C THR A 89 -12.28 -3.85 4.18
N ARG A 90 -12.71 -3.10 5.20
CA ARG A 90 -13.31 -3.70 6.41
C ARG A 90 -14.71 -4.25 6.19
N ILE A 91 -15.45 -3.78 5.19
CA ILE A 91 -16.84 -4.21 4.94
C ILE A 91 -16.91 -5.73 4.71
N PRO A 92 -16.21 -6.31 3.70
CA PRO A 92 -16.27 -7.76 3.47
C PRO A 92 -15.73 -8.57 4.66
N LEU A 93 -14.74 -8.05 5.39
CA LEU A 93 -14.19 -8.71 6.59
C LEU A 93 -15.19 -8.70 7.77
N ALA A 94 -15.99 -7.64 7.90
CA ALA A 94 -17.07 -7.58 8.88
C ALA A 94 -18.20 -8.54 8.52
N ASP A 95 -18.59 -8.58 7.24
CA ASP A 95 -19.60 -9.52 6.71
C ASP A 95 -19.18 -10.98 6.91
N ALA A 96 -17.88 -11.27 6.76
CA ALA A 96 -17.29 -12.57 7.05
C ALA A 96 -17.16 -12.89 8.57
N GLY A 97 -17.56 -11.97 9.44
CA GLY A 97 -17.50 -12.14 10.89
C GLY A 97 -16.07 -12.17 11.42
N LEU A 98 -15.11 -11.50 10.77
CA LEU A 98 -13.71 -11.41 11.20
C LEU A 98 -13.41 -10.14 12.00
N LEU A 99 -14.29 -9.14 11.94
CA LEU A 99 -14.17 -7.90 12.70
C LEU A 99 -15.19 -7.85 13.85
N GLY A 100 -14.77 -7.32 15.00
CA GLY A 100 -15.59 -7.15 16.19
C GLY A 100 -16.02 -5.70 16.43
N TYR A 101 -17.30 -5.50 16.73
CA TYR A 101 -17.87 -4.21 17.15
C TYR A 101 -17.46 -3.85 18.60
N PRO A 102 -17.35 -2.55 18.98
CA PRO A 102 -17.56 -1.31 18.22
C PRO A 102 -16.34 -0.80 17.46
N ARG A 103 -15.14 -1.32 17.75
CA ARG A 103 -13.89 -0.77 17.21
C ARG A 103 -13.44 -1.38 15.88
N LEU A 104 -14.25 -2.28 15.29
CA LEU A 104 -13.95 -3.03 14.06
C LEU A 104 -12.53 -3.61 14.07
N GLY A 105 -12.14 -4.15 15.23
CA GLY A 105 -10.84 -4.81 15.43
C GLY A 105 -10.95 -6.31 15.16
N ALA A 106 -9.84 -6.95 14.81
CA ALA A 106 -9.78 -8.40 14.59
C ALA A 106 -10.30 -9.16 15.82
N ASN A 107 -11.35 -9.95 15.63
CA ASN A 107 -11.97 -10.75 16.69
C ASN A 107 -11.22 -12.08 16.90
N ARG A 108 -11.75 -12.95 17.78
CA ARG A 108 -11.12 -14.25 18.07
C ARG A 108 -11.04 -15.18 16.85
N ALA A 109 -12.05 -15.15 15.97
CA ALA A 109 -12.07 -15.94 14.75
C ALA A 109 -10.98 -15.48 13.77
N ALA A 110 -10.85 -14.17 13.57
CA ALA A 110 -9.76 -13.59 12.79
C ALA A 110 -8.38 -13.95 13.34
N ARG A 111 -8.19 -13.85 14.66
CA ARG A 111 -6.91 -14.25 15.29
C ARG A 111 -6.59 -15.72 15.06
N ARG A 112 -7.57 -16.62 15.21
CA ARG A 112 -7.39 -18.05 14.92
C ARG A 112 -7.07 -18.29 13.45
N ARG A 113 -7.71 -17.56 12.54
CA ARG A 113 -7.46 -17.65 11.10
C ARG A 113 -6.04 -17.22 10.76
N VAL A 114 -5.57 -16.09 11.31
CA VAL A 114 -4.19 -15.61 11.14
C VAL A 114 -3.19 -16.61 11.73
N GLU A 115 -3.47 -17.16 12.91
CA GLU A 115 -2.58 -18.12 13.55
C GLU A 115 -2.45 -19.40 12.72
N PHE A 116 -3.57 -19.92 12.22
CA PHE A 116 -3.58 -21.05 11.29
C PHE A 116 -2.76 -20.79 10.01
N LEU A 117 -2.81 -19.56 9.48
CA LEU A 117 -1.99 -19.19 8.34
C LEU A 117 -0.51 -19.10 8.71
N ARG A 118 -0.15 -18.58 9.88
CA ARG A 118 1.23 -18.56 10.38
C ARG A 118 1.81 -19.95 10.57
N GLU A 119 1.02 -20.90 11.05
CA GLU A 119 1.44 -22.31 11.19
C GLU A 119 1.76 -22.95 9.82
N ARG A 120 0.97 -22.62 8.79
CA ARG A 120 1.17 -23.11 7.42
C ARG A 120 2.28 -22.38 6.66
N HIS A 121 2.49 -21.11 6.96
CA HIS A 121 3.46 -20.24 6.32
C HIS A 121 4.41 -19.68 7.38
N PRO A 122 5.36 -20.50 7.86
CA PRO A 122 6.31 -20.07 8.89
C PRO A 122 7.19 -18.93 8.37
N LEU A 123 7.74 -18.15 9.30
CA LEU A 123 8.64 -17.04 8.96
C LEU A 123 9.80 -17.57 8.08
N PRO A 124 10.02 -17.02 6.88
CA PRO A 124 11.12 -17.44 6.02
C PRO A 124 12.46 -17.17 6.71
N ARG A 125 13.42 -18.08 6.52
CA ARG A 125 14.79 -17.93 7.06
C ARG A 125 15.70 -17.09 6.16
N GLY A 126 15.24 -16.77 4.95
CA GLY A 126 15.94 -15.96 3.94
C GLY A 126 15.05 -15.74 2.72
N GLY A 127 15.39 -14.76 1.88
CA GLY A 127 14.58 -14.39 0.70
C GLY A 127 14.99 -15.04 -0.63
N HIS A 128 15.95 -15.96 -0.65
CA HIS A 128 16.40 -16.57 -1.91
C HIS A 128 15.33 -17.54 -2.43
N GLY A 129 14.82 -17.28 -3.64
CA GLY A 129 13.84 -18.13 -4.33
C GLY A 129 12.39 -17.95 -3.87
N LEU A 130 12.09 -16.93 -3.05
CA LEU A 130 10.72 -16.59 -2.67
C LEU A 130 10.08 -15.74 -3.78
N GLY A 131 8.85 -16.06 -4.18
CA GLY A 131 8.09 -15.23 -5.11
C GLY A 131 7.61 -13.92 -4.46
N ASP A 132 7.13 -12.99 -5.28
CA ASP A 132 6.59 -11.71 -4.80
C ASP A 132 5.34 -11.91 -3.93
N GLU A 133 4.44 -12.81 -4.36
CA GLU A 133 3.23 -13.15 -3.60
C GLU A 133 3.56 -13.79 -2.24
N ASP A 134 4.52 -14.72 -2.21
CA ASP A 134 5.01 -15.33 -0.97
C ASP A 134 5.68 -14.30 -0.04
N THR A 135 6.38 -13.32 -0.63
CA THR A 135 6.98 -12.20 0.11
C THR A 135 5.88 -11.36 0.75
N LEU A 136 4.84 -11.03 0.00
CA LEU A 136 3.70 -10.27 0.50
C LEU A 136 2.97 -11.01 1.61
N LEU A 137 2.71 -12.30 1.43
CA LEU A 137 2.07 -13.13 2.44
C LEU A 137 2.92 -13.24 3.71
N ALA A 138 4.24 -13.42 3.59
CA ALA A 138 5.15 -13.44 4.72
C ALA A 138 5.14 -12.10 5.49
N VAL A 139 5.16 -10.97 4.80
CA VAL A 139 5.04 -9.64 5.42
C VAL A 139 3.67 -9.44 6.04
N ALA A 140 2.59 -9.92 5.40
CA ALA A 140 1.25 -9.80 5.94
C ALA A 140 1.08 -10.56 7.27
N LEU A 141 1.65 -11.76 7.35
CA LEU A 141 1.53 -12.62 8.52
C LEU A 141 2.48 -12.24 9.65
N HIS A 142 3.71 -11.84 9.32
CA HIS A 142 4.79 -11.68 10.30
C HIS A 142 5.30 -10.23 10.43
N GLY A 143 4.80 -9.31 9.61
CA GLY A 143 5.08 -7.88 9.67
C GLY A 143 6.58 -7.58 9.63
N GLU A 144 7.04 -6.85 10.66
CA GLU A 144 8.42 -6.39 10.76
C GLU A 144 9.43 -7.54 10.76
N ALA A 145 9.10 -8.70 11.33
CA ALA A 145 10.00 -9.85 11.35
C ALA A 145 10.34 -10.34 9.94
N ALA A 146 9.35 -10.40 9.04
CA ALA A 146 9.57 -10.75 7.64
C ALA A 146 10.35 -9.66 6.90
N LEU A 147 10.03 -8.38 7.13
CA LEU A 147 10.73 -7.26 6.52
C LEU A 147 12.24 -7.25 6.84
N ARG A 148 12.62 -7.58 8.08
CA ARG A 148 14.03 -7.65 8.49
C ARG A 148 14.80 -8.76 7.76
N VAL A 149 14.13 -9.85 7.39
CA VAL A 149 14.76 -10.98 6.69
C VAL A 149 14.78 -10.76 5.18
N LEU A 150 13.64 -10.35 4.61
CA LEU A 150 13.42 -10.33 3.16
C LEU A 150 13.86 -9.00 2.53
N MET A 151 13.63 -7.88 3.22
CA MET A 151 13.82 -6.54 2.64
C MET A 151 14.52 -5.56 3.61
N PRO A 152 15.65 -5.92 4.25
CA PRO A 152 16.21 -5.15 5.36
C PRO A 152 16.59 -3.72 4.99
N ARG A 153 17.14 -3.52 3.78
CA ARG A 153 17.56 -2.19 3.31
C ARG A 153 16.36 -1.29 3.04
N PHE A 154 15.33 -1.82 2.38
CA PHE A 154 14.11 -1.10 2.07
C PHE A 154 13.37 -0.74 3.37
N ALA A 155 13.14 -1.72 4.25
CA ALA A 155 12.42 -1.51 5.49
C ALA A 155 13.07 -0.43 6.37
N ARG A 156 14.41 -0.43 6.45
CA ARG A 156 15.15 0.62 7.18
C ARG A 156 15.03 1.98 6.51
N ARG A 157 15.18 2.05 5.18
CA ARG A 157 15.12 3.33 4.46
C ARG A 157 13.72 3.93 4.44
N ALA A 158 12.68 3.10 4.40
CA ALA A 158 11.28 3.52 4.39
C ALA A 158 10.71 3.79 5.81
N GLY A 159 11.51 3.60 6.87
CA GLY A 159 11.03 3.76 8.25
C GLY A 159 9.97 2.72 8.67
N LEU A 160 9.96 1.54 8.04
CA LEU A 160 9.02 0.44 8.32
C LEU A 160 9.41 -0.40 9.54
N LEU A 161 10.63 -0.21 10.04
CA LEU A 161 11.11 -0.87 11.25
C LEU A 161 10.81 0.03 12.44
N SER A 162 10.26 -0.55 13.51
CA SER A 162 10.09 0.17 14.77
C SER A 162 11.49 0.48 15.32
N GLY A 163 11.88 1.75 15.31
CA GLY A 163 13.07 2.20 16.04
C GLY A 163 12.89 1.94 17.54
N PRO A 164 13.96 1.68 18.30
CA PRO A 164 13.84 1.59 19.76
C PRO A 164 13.42 2.96 20.32
N GLY A 165 12.13 3.11 20.63
CA GLY A 165 11.58 4.19 21.47
C GLY A 165 11.39 5.54 20.79
N GLU A 166 10.30 5.71 20.05
CA GLU A 166 9.68 7.02 19.80
C GLU A 166 8.16 6.91 19.98
N ASP A 167 7.74 7.00 21.25
CA ASP A 167 6.40 7.38 21.69
C ASP A 167 6.32 8.93 21.85
N PRO A 168 5.11 9.51 21.91
CA PRO A 168 4.70 10.63 21.07
C PRO A 168 5.07 12.01 21.64
N GLU A 169 4.99 13.01 20.75
CA GLU A 169 5.29 14.44 20.98
C GLU A 169 6.75 14.82 20.73
N ASP A 170 7.15 14.81 19.45
CA ASP A 170 8.03 15.88 19.00
C ASP A 170 7.50 16.48 17.70
N ASP A 171 7.09 17.74 17.84
CA ASP A 171 6.55 18.63 16.82
C ASP A 171 7.69 19.05 15.88
N VAL A 172 8.17 18.12 15.06
CA VAL A 172 9.04 18.47 13.94
C VAL A 172 8.18 18.66 12.71
N ARG A 173 7.67 19.88 12.56
CA ARG A 173 7.22 20.38 11.26
C ARG A 173 8.27 20.05 10.20
N PRO A 174 7.95 19.34 9.10
CA PRO A 174 8.89 19.23 7.99
C PRO A 174 9.15 20.64 7.44
N ARG A 175 10.38 21.12 7.62
CA ARG A 175 10.86 22.37 7.05
C ARG A 175 10.81 22.27 5.53
N ARG A 176 9.96 23.11 4.95
CA ARG A 176 9.95 23.62 3.56
C ARG A 176 10.20 22.60 2.45
N ARG A 177 9.07 22.24 1.80
CA ARG A 177 8.89 21.99 0.35
C ARG A 177 10.13 22.32 -0.51
N GLY A 178 10.96 21.29 -0.71
CA GLY A 178 11.77 21.17 -1.91
C GLY A 178 10.86 20.76 -3.06
N ARG A 179 10.82 21.58 -4.10
CA ARG A 179 10.04 21.39 -5.32
C ARG A 179 10.46 20.08 -5.99
N PHE A 180 9.69 19.01 -5.81
CA PHE A 180 9.81 17.83 -6.65
C PHE A 180 9.20 18.16 -8.02
N ALA A 181 9.94 17.81 -9.08
CA ALA A 181 9.54 18.11 -10.44
C ALA A 181 8.17 17.47 -10.71
N ARG A 182 7.24 18.29 -11.18
CA ARG A 182 5.94 17.81 -11.66
C ARG A 182 6.19 16.77 -12.73
N ARG A 183 5.56 15.61 -12.60
CA ARG A 183 5.37 14.68 -13.69
C ARG A 183 4.70 15.45 -14.84
N ALA A 184 5.42 15.63 -15.94
CA ALA A 184 4.83 16.03 -17.20
C ALA A 184 3.97 14.85 -17.67
N GLY A 185 2.67 14.92 -17.40
CA GLY A 185 1.70 13.99 -17.93
C GLY A 185 1.60 14.17 -19.44
N THR A 186 2.09 13.18 -20.18
CA THR A 186 1.72 12.92 -21.57
C THR A 186 0.25 12.50 -21.58
N GLY A 187 -0.65 13.47 -21.76
CA GLY A 187 -2.08 13.25 -21.97
C GLY A 187 -2.43 13.67 -23.38
N GLY A 188 -2.38 12.71 -24.32
CA GLY A 188 -2.95 12.88 -25.65
C GLY A 188 -4.46 13.00 -25.53
N TYR A 189 -4.99 14.12 -26.01
CA TYR A 189 -6.37 14.25 -26.45
C TYR A 189 -6.32 14.80 -27.86
N GLU A 190 -7.03 14.14 -28.74
CA GLU A 190 -7.07 14.33 -30.18
C GLU A 190 -7.42 15.79 -30.53
N ASP A 191 -6.52 16.44 -31.28
CA ASP A 191 -6.81 17.72 -31.93
C ASP A 191 -7.74 17.43 -33.12
N ALA A 192 -9.05 17.51 -32.85
CA ALA A 192 -10.06 17.57 -33.89
C ALA A 192 -9.87 18.87 -34.68
N ALA A 193 -9.09 18.78 -35.76
CA ALA A 193 -8.90 19.85 -36.72
C ALA A 193 -10.26 20.38 -37.22
N PRO A 194 -10.55 21.69 -37.11
CA PRO A 194 -11.64 22.28 -37.86
C PRO A 194 -11.21 22.43 -39.33
N PRO A 195 -12.01 22.02 -40.32
CA PRO A 195 -11.71 22.33 -41.71
C PRO A 195 -11.80 23.83 -41.92
N GLN A 196 -10.67 24.45 -42.25
CA GLN A 196 -10.62 25.81 -42.78
C GLN A 196 -10.75 25.73 -44.29
N ASP A 197 -11.90 26.15 -44.82
CA ASP A 197 -12.03 26.50 -46.22
C ASP A 197 -12.29 28.00 -46.32
N ARG A 198 -11.26 28.74 -46.72
CA ARG A 198 -11.32 30.15 -47.10
C ARG A 198 -11.21 30.20 -48.63
N PRO A 199 -12.22 30.70 -49.37
CA PRO A 199 -11.98 31.10 -50.74
C PRO A 199 -11.23 32.44 -50.77
N GLY A 200 -10.14 32.43 -51.52
CA GLY A 200 -9.16 33.50 -51.68
C GLY A 200 -9.72 34.79 -52.27
N GLY A 201 -8.98 35.86 -52.03
CA GLY A 201 -9.25 37.18 -52.61
C GLY A 201 -8.66 37.35 -54.01
N ARG A 202 -9.38 38.17 -54.77
CA ARG A 202 -8.95 39.11 -55.82
C ARG A 202 -8.48 38.56 -57.17
N GLY A 203 -9.40 38.69 -58.14
CA GLY A 203 -9.18 39.22 -59.48
C GLY A 203 -10.34 40.14 -59.82
#